data_AF-A0A520C1E9-F1
#
_entry.id   AF-A0A520C1E9-F1
#
_cell.length_a   1.000
_cell.length_b   1.000
_cell.length_c   1.000
_cell.angle_alpha   90.00
_cell.angle_beta   90.00
_cell.angle_gamma   90.00
#
_symmetry.space_group_name_H-M   'P 1'
#
loop_
_entity.id
_entity.type
_entity.pdbx_description
1 polymer ?
#
loop_
_entity_poly.entity_id
_entity_poly.type
_entity_poly.pdbx_seq_one_letter_code
_entity_poly.pdbx_strand_id
1 'polypeptide(L)'
;MQQTAIKDAIQDKLKKQNLAITIFKMNALFDGKYYSYKFPAGKQFSGMRPYYVWFIGTEDQIKKVLDNQIVDRTGNKFLNVATFYNSKNTKTLDYKITTKVKGDFKPKDIHSLYNATSDQKEFSFNVAVNFSNSIKGLEYFNNNSIYTSDNYSISVRGLNQKEKKQIGLSTYTHILTLKTTRLQTEKLVVKVANRLPSWVLSSSSTDDQNIIADKIEQTKTFGLNNLITGVWQGFNYYPNPDDNIITQLTINIEK
;
A
#
# COMPACT_ATOMS: atom_id res chain seq x y z
N MET A 1 -8.11 11.47 21.55
CA MET A 1 -8.47 10.42 22.53
C MET A 1 -8.78 9.08 21.86
N GLN A 2 -9.76 8.98 20.95
CA GLN A 2 -10.11 7.70 20.30
C GLN A 2 -8.94 7.02 19.56
N GLN A 3 -8.25 7.77 18.68
CA GLN A 3 -7.11 7.26 17.90
C GLN A 3 -6.00 6.67 18.79
N THR A 4 -5.63 7.39 19.85
CA THR A 4 -4.62 6.96 20.83
C THR A 4 -5.04 5.68 21.54
N ALA A 5 -6.28 5.61 22.04
CA ALA A 5 -6.78 4.42 22.72
C ALA A 5 -6.78 3.17 21.81
N ILE A 6 -7.13 3.32 20.53
CA ILE A 6 -7.07 2.23 19.55
C ILE A 6 -5.63 1.78 19.31
N LYS A 7 -4.71 2.74 19.10
CA LYS A 7 -3.28 2.47 18.92
C LYS A 7 -2.76 1.65 20.10
N ASP A 8 -3.00 2.10 21.32
CA ASP A 8 -2.48 1.47 22.53
C ASP A 8 -3.06 0.05 22.71
N ALA A 9 -4.36 -0.13 22.45
CA ALA A 9 -5.01 -1.44 22.49
C ALA A 9 -4.40 -2.44 21.48
N ILE A 10 -4.09 -1.99 20.26
CA ILE A 10 -3.43 -2.82 19.24
C ILE A 10 -2.00 -3.17 19.67
N GLN A 11 -1.23 -2.18 20.18
CA GLN A 11 0.13 -2.41 20.65
C GLN A 11 0.17 -3.41 21.80
N ASP A 12 -0.76 -3.33 22.75
CA ASP A 12 -0.84 -4.26 23.86
C ASP A 12 -1.20 -5.69 23.43
N LYS A 13 -2.02 -5.84 22.39
CA LYS A 13 -2.28 -7.16 21.79
C LYS A 13 -1.06 -7.69 21.05
N LEU A 14 -0.37 -6.85 20.27
CA LEU A 14 0.83 -7.25 19.53
C LEU A 14 1.98 -7.73 20.43
N LYS A 15 2.03 -7.33 21.70
CA LYS A 15 2.99 -7.87 22.68
C LYS A 15 2.75 -9.35 23.01
N LYS A 16 1.55 -9.88 22.79
CA LYS A 16 1.11 -11.21 23.28
C LYS A 16 0.77 -12.19 22.15
N GLN A 17 0.48 -11.71 20.95
CA GLN A 17 0.03 -12.55 19.85
C GLN A 17 0.41 -11.98 18.48
N ASN A 18 0.61 -12.88 17.52
CA ASN A 18 0.65 -12.52 16.10
C ASN A 18 -0.73 -11.99 15.69
N LEU A 19 -0.77 -10.79 15.12
CA LEU A 19 -1.99 -10.12 14.71
C LEU A 19 -1.78 -9.45 13.35
N ALA A 20 -2.80 -9.53 12.53
CA ALA A 20 -2.98 -8.80 11.29
C ALA A 20 -4.46 -8.44 11.15
N ILE A 21 -4.72 -7.33 10.47
CA ILE A 21 -6.06 -6.81 10.22
C ILE A 21 -6.18 -6.47 8.74
N THR A 22 -7.22 -6.96 8.09
CA THR A 22 -7.60 -6.50 6.75
C THR A 22 -8.99 -5.89 6.79
N ILE A 23 -9.13 -4.74 6.15
CA ILE A 23 -10.36 -3.96 6.09
C ILE A 23 -10.73 -3.79 4.62
N PHE A 24 -11.89 -4.36 4.25
CA PHE A 24 -12.47 -4.20 2.93
C PHE A 24 -13.49 -3.05 2.97
N LYS A 25 -13.24 -2.00 2.19
CA LYS A 25 -14.24 -0.96 1.92
C LYS A 25 -15.13 -1.45 0.78
N MET A 26 -16.42 -1.50 1.03
CA MET A 26 -17.44 -1.92 0.09
C MET A 26 -18.56 -0.89 0.02
N ASN A 27 -19.44 -1.00 -0.97
CA ASN A 27 -20.59 -0.11 -1.15
C ASN A 27 -21.89 -0.91 -1.18
N ALA A 28 -22.90 -0.46 -0.45
CA ALA A 28 -24.24 -1.06 -0.45
C ALA A 28 -25.32 0.01 -0.38
N LEU A 29 -26.53 -0.34 -0.82
CA LEU A 29 -27.71 0.48 -0.59
C LEU A 29 -27.99 0.49 0.92
N PHE A 30 -28.01 1.68 1.49
CA PHE A 30 -28.56 1.92 2.82
C PHE A 30 -29.95 2.53 2.63
N ASP A 31 -30.95 1.97 3.31
CA ASP A 31 -32.29 2.54 3.37
C ASP A 31 -32.77 2.47 4.81
N GLY A 32 -32.74 3.61 5.51
CA GLY A 32 -33.05 3.65 6.92
C GLY A 32 -32.77 4.99 7.58
N LYS A 33 -32.77 4.96 8.91
CA LYS A 33 -32.54 6.15 9.73
C LYS A 33 -31.04 6.38 9.91
N TYR A 34 -30.53 7.47 9.37
CA TYR A 34 -29.14 7.89 9.51
C TYR A 34 -28.96 8.82 10.71
N TYR A 35 -27.96 8.54 11.54
CA TYR A 35 -27.62 9.31 12.72
C TYR A 35 -26.30 10.05 12.46
N SER A 36 -26.38 11.36 12.21
CA SER A 36 -25.18 12.20 12.05
C SER A 36 -24.64 12.61 13.42
N TYR A 37 -23.37 13.02 13.47
CA TYR A 37 -22.66 13.26 14.75
C TYR A 37 -23.30 14.34 15.64
N LYS A 38 -24.07 15.27 15.06
CA LYS A 38 -24.79 16.34 15.78
C LYS A 38 -26.30 16.17 15.83
N PHE A 39 -26.87 15.15 15.17
CA PHE A 39 -28.32 14.98 15.09
C PHE A 39 -28.75 13.60 15.63
N PRO A 40 -28.87 13.46 16.97
CA PRO A 40 -29.20 12.18 17.60
C PRO A 40 -30.61 11.68 17.27
N ALA A 41 -31.51 12.58 16.86
CA ALA A 41 -32.86 12.21 16.45
C ALA A 41 -32.90 11.40 15.14
N GLY A 42 -31.82 11.41 14.34
CA GLY A 42 -31.67 10.71 13.07
C GLY A 42 -32.61 11.21 11.96
N LYS A 43 -32.21 11.06 10.70
CA LYS A 43 -33.02 11.42 9.53
C LYS A 43 -33.17 10.23 8.58
N GLN A 44 -34.32 10.09 7.93
CA GLN A 44 -34.47 9.07 6.88
C GLN A 44 -33.49 9.38 5.75
N PHE A 45 -32.78 8.36 5.30
CA PHE A 45 -31.84 8.44 4.20
C PHE A 45 -31.89 7.14 3.40
N SER A 46 -31.98 7.27 2.08
CA SER A 46 -31.88 6.15 1.14
C SER A 46 -30.83 6.49 0.09
N GLY A 47 -29.81 5.63 -0.03
CA GLY A 47 -28.70 5.86 -0.96
C GLY A 47 -27.53 4.91 -0.74
N MET A 48 -26.62 4.89 -1.70
CA MET A 48 -25.40 4.08 -1.61
C MET A 48 -24.48 4.62 -0.51
N ARG A 49 -24.01 3.75 0.38
CA ARG A 49 -23.07 4.08 1.45
C ARG A 49 -21.92 3.10 1.54
N PRO A 50 -20.72 3.60 1.88
CA PRO A 50 -19.61 2.73 2.21
C PRO A 50 -19.90 1.96 3.50
N TYR A 51 -19.54 0.68 3.51
CA TYR A 51 -19.44 -0.15 4.70
C TYR A 51 -18.09 -0.89 4.71
N TYR A 52 -17.68 -1.38 5.88
CA TYR A 52 -16.36 -1.95 6.07
C TYR A 52 -16.47 -3.34 6.69
N VAL A 53 -15.87 -4.33 6.05
CA VAL A 53 -15.73 -5.67 6.59
C VAL A 53 -14.32 -5.84 7.14
N TRP A 54 -14.23 -6.17 8.42
CA TRP A 54 -12.97 -6.31 9.14
C TRP A 54 -12.68 -7.78 9.37
N PHE A 55 -11.52 -8.23 8.92
CA PHE A 55 -10.96 -9.52 9.28
C PHE A 55 -9.79 -9.27 10.23
N ILE A 56 -9.81 -9.94 11.37
CA ILE A 56 -8.80 -9.83 12.43
C ILE A 56 -8.34 -11.24 12.76
N GLY A 57 -7.04 -11.50 12.69
CA GLY A 57 -6.48 -12.82 12.94
C GLY A 57 -4.96 -12.81 12.86
N THR A 58 -4.34 -13.97 12.74
CA THR A 58 -2.90 -14.09 12.45
C THR A 58 -2.59 -13.67 11.01
N GLU A 59 -1.32 -13.34 10.70
CA GLU A 59 -0.88 -13.07 9.32
C GLU A 59 -1.28 -14.17 8.34
N ASP A 60 -1.16 -15.45 8.74
CA ASP A 60 -1.51 -16.59 7.89
C ASP A 60 -3.01 -16.70 7.63
N GLN A 61 -3.85 -16.45 8.65
CA GLN A 61 -5.30 -16.42 8.48
C GLN A 61 -5.73 -15.27 7.57
N ILE A 62 -5.15 -14.09 7.75
CA ILE A 62 -5.41 -12.94 6.87
C ILE A 62 -4.93 -13.22 5.45
N LYS A 63 -3.76 -13.85 5.28
CA LYS A 63 -3.28 -14.29 3.96
C LYS A 63 -4.29 -15.22 3.28
N LYS A 64 -4.84 -16.20 3.99
CA LYS A 64 -5.89 -17.08 3.46
C LYS A 64 -7.16 -16.31 3.07
N VAL A 65 -7.60 -15.33 3.85
CA VAL A 65 -8.75 -14.46 3.49
C VAL A 65 -8.48 -13.74 2.17
N LEU A 66 -7.25 -13.23 2.00
CA LEU A 66 -6.85 -12.49 0.80
C LEU A 66 -6.71 -13.40 -0.43
N ASP A 67 -6.11 -14.58 -0.26
CA ASP A 67 -5.82 -15.54 -1.33
C ASP A 67 -7.08 -16.29 -1.79
N ASN A 68 -7.95 -16.68 -0.86
CA ASN A 68 -9.21 -17.39 -1.16
C ASN A 68 -10.31 -16.47 -1.69
N GLN A 69 -10.04 -15.16 -1.83
CA GLN A 69 -10.98 -14.17 -2.35
C GLN A 69 -12.36 -14.23 -1.66
N ILE A 70 -12.37 -14.37 -0.32
CA ILE A 70 -13.60 -14.40 0.48
C ILE A 70 -14.47 -13.16 0.21
N VAL A 71 -13.81 -12.05 -0.12
CA VAL A 71 -14.45 -10.87 -0.72
C VAL A 71 -14.13 -10.84 -2.21
N ASP A 72 -15.16 -10.85 -3.05
CA ASP A 72 -15.04 -10.62 -4.49
C ASP A 72 -14.54 -9.20 -4.76
N ARG A 73 -13.28 -9.09 -5.18
CA ARG A 73 -12.63 -7.81 -5.52
C ARG A 73 -12.92 -7.34 -6.93
N THR A 74 -13.56 -8.17 -7.74
CA THR A 74 -13.97 -7.84 -9.11
C THR A 74 -15.41 -7.33 -9.17
N GLY A 75 -16.19 -7.62 -8.14
CA GLY A 75 -17.55 -7.14 -7.99
C GLY A 75 -17.63 -5.61 -7.89
N ASN A 76 -18.67 -5.04 -8.51
CA ASN A 76 -18.94 -3.59 -8.53
C ASN A 76 -19.13 -2.95 -7.14
N LYS A 77 -19.32 -3.76 -6.10
CA LYS A 77 -19.45 -3.30 -4.71
C LYS A 77 -18.11 -3.13 -4.00
N PHE A 78 -17.05 -3.79 -4.46
CA PHE A 78 -15.72 -3.64 -3.86
C PHE A 78 -15.14 -2.27 -4.24
N LEU A 79 -14.59 -1.56 -3.25
CA LEU A 79 -13.97 -0.27 -3.47
C LEU A 79 -12.48 -0.31 -3.20
N ASN A 80 -12.08 -0.71 -1.98
CA ASN A 80 -10.69 -0.64 -1.54
C ASN A 80 -10.39 -1.68 -0.46
N VAL A 81 -9.10 -1.92 -0.22
CA VAL A 81 -8.61 -2.74 0.88
C VAL A 81 -7.48 -2.03 1.62
N ALA A 82 -7.40 -2.25 2.93
CA ALA A 82 -6.23 -1.91 3.74
C ALA A 82 -5.84 -3.11 4.59
N THR A 83 -4.57 -3.50 4.57
CA THR A 83 -4.04 -4.57 5.43
C THR A 83 -2.97 -4.01 6.35
N PHE A 84 -3.03 -4.33 7.63
CA PHE A 84 -2.07 -3.94 8.66
C PHE A 84 -1.54 -5.19 9.36
N TYR A 85 -0.24 -5.22 9.59
CA TYR A 85 0.49 -6.32 10.22
C TYR A 85 1.79 -5.80 10.79
N ASN A 86 2.46 -6.61 11.61
CA ASN A 86 3.71 -6.23 12.24
C ASN A 86 4.84 -6.11 11.20
N SER A 87 5.30 -4.88 10.94
CA SER A 87 6.37 -4.61 9.97
C SER A 87 7.79 -4.88 10.48
N LYS A 88 7.97 -5.36 11.72
CA LYS A 88 9.30 -5.57 12.33
C LYS A 88 10.21 -6.52 11.55
N ASN A 89 9.63 -7.51 10.86
CA ASN A 89 10.39 -8.47 10.09
C ASN A 89 10.28 -8.11 8.60
N THR A 90 11.31 -7.43 8.09
CA THR A 90 11.40 -7.15 6.65
C THR A 90 11.50 -8.48 5.90
N LYS A 91 10.57 -8.70 4.95
CA LYS A 91 10.60 -9.90 4.11
C LYS A 91 11.53 -9.66 2.93
N THR A 92 12.38 -10.65 2.64
CA THR A 92 13.19 -10.67 1.42
C THR A 92 12.27 -10.76 0.20
N LEU A 93 12.50 -9.86 -0.76
CA LEU A 93 11.81 -9.87 -2.04
C LEU A 93 12.69 -10.50 -3.11
N ASP A 94 12.06 -11.20 -4.04
CA ASP A 94 12.66 -11.51 -5.32
C ASP A 94 12.52 -10.28 -6.24
N TYR A 95 13.65 -9.82 -6.77
CA TYR A 95 13.73 -8.73 -7.73
C TYR A 95 14.89 -8.95 -8.68
N LYS A 96 14.83 -8.31 -9.85
CA LYS A 96 15.96 -8.30 -10.78
C LYS A 96 16.00 -7.05 -11.64
N ILE A 97 17.19 -6.63 -12.02
CA ILE A 97 17.39 -5.62 -13.05
C ILE A 97 16.95 -6.22 -14.40
N THR A 98 16.23 -5.45 -15.22
CA THR A 98 15.71 -5.94 -16.50
C THR A 98 16.25 -5.16 -17.68
N THR A 99 15.78 -3.93 -17.88
CA THR A 99 15.99 -3.18 -19.12
C THR A 99 16.60 -1.82 -18.84
N LYS A 100 17.50 -1.40 -19.73
CA LYS A 100 17.94 -0.02 -19.88
C LYS A 100 16.77 0.82 -20.36
N VAL A 101 16.67 2.04 -19.84
CA VAL A 101 15.66 3.02 -20.29
C VAL A 101 16.37 4.26 -20.84
N LYS A 102 17.34 4.81 -20.10
CA LYS A 102 18.26 5.83 -20.59
C LYS A 102 19.68 5.58 -20.09
N GLY A 103 20.65 5.87 -20.94
CA GLY A 103 22.04 5.51 -20.70
C GLY A 103 22.29 4.02 -20.97
N ASP A 104 23.47 3.56 -20.55
CA ASP A 104 23.92 2.18 -20.78
C ASP A 104 24.49 1.55 -19.51
N PHE A 105 24.46 0.21 -19.43
CA PHE A 105 25.14 -0.57 -18.39
C PHE A 105 25.33 -2.03 -18.83
N LYS A 106 26.15 -2.79 -18.11
CA LYS A 106 26.20 -4.25 -18.24
C LYS A 106 25.74 -4.91 -16.94
N PRO A 107 24.94 -5.98 -16.98
CA PRO A 107 24.57 -6.70 -15.77
C PRO A 107 25.79 -7.45 -15.25
N LYS A 108 26.13 -7.25 -13.97
CA LYS A 108 27.15 -8.03 -13.27
C LYS A 108 26.53 -9.30 -12.67
N ASP A 109 25.32 -9.15 -12.12
CA ASP A 109 24.43 -10.21 -11.66
C ASP A 109 22.97 -9.71 -11.72
N ILE A 110 22.02 -10.41 -11.10
CA ILE A 110 20.60 -10.03 -11.11
C ILE A 110 20.27 -8.74 -10.34
N HIS A 111 21.13 -8.32 -9.40
CA HIS A 111 20.98 -7.14 -8.53
C HIS A 111 22.10 -6.10 -8.70
N SER A 112 23.07 -6.34 -9.57
CA SER A 112 24.24 -5.47 -9.75
C SER A 112 24.47 -5.11 -11.21
N LEU A 113 24.88 -3.85 -11.47
CA LEU A 113 25.24 -3.35 -12.78
C LEU A 113 26.61 -2.66 -12.77
N TYR A 114 27.33 -2.72 -13.89
CA TYR A 114 28.65 -2.12 -14.06
C TYR A 114 28.80 -1.41 -15.41
N ASN A 115 29.82 -0.55 -15.53
CA ASN A 115 30.03 0.35 -16.66
C ASN A 115 28.78 1.20 -16.95
N ALA A 116 28.16 1.73 -15.91
CA ALA A 116 26.96 2.55 -16.05
C ALA A 116 27.31 3.91 -16.66
N THR A 117 26.64 4.29 -17.74
CA THR A 117 26.81 5.58 -18.40
C THR A 117 25.48 6.31 -18.51
N SER A 118 25.50 7.63 -18.37
CA SER A 118 24.32 8.47 -18.56
C SER A 118 24.18 8.91 -20.02
N ASP A 119 22.96 8.99 -20.51
CA ASP A 119 22.63 9.64 -21.78
C ASP A 119 21.97 11.00 -21.49
N GLN A 120 22.48 12.08 -22.10
CA GLN A 120 22.01 13.46 -21.85
C GLN A 120 21.89 13.81 -20.35
N LYS A 121 22.88 13.38 -19.53
CA LYS A 121 22.92 13.52 -18.06
C LYS A 121 21.85 12.74 -17.30
N GLU A 122 21.07 11.88 -17.96
CA GLU A 122 20.09 11.02 -17.33
C GLU A 122 20.53 9.55 -17.39
N PHE A 123 20.35 8.85 -16.27
CA PHE A 123 20.49 7.40 -16.21
C PHE A 123 19.21 6.81 -15.64
N SER A 124 18.64 5.82 -16.33
CA SER A 124 17.48 5.11 -15.84
C SER A 124 17.39 3.67 -16.32
N PHE A 125 16.86 2.82 -15.44
CA PHE A 125 16.73 1.39 -15.67
C PHE A 125 15.50 0.84 -14.94
N ASN A 126 15.06 -0.34 -15.37
CA ASN A 126 13.92 -1.04 -14.79
C ASN A 126 14.39 -2.18 -13.88
N VAL A 127 13.63 -2.39 -12.81
CA VAL A 127 13.74 -3.52 -11.88
C VAL A 127 12.38 -4.20 -11.80
N ALA A 128 12.34 -5.49 -12.12
CA ALA A 128 11.16 -6.31 -11.86
C ALA A 128 11.14 -6.75 -10.41
N VAL A 129 9.99 -6.67 -9.75
CA VAL A 129 9.83 -7.01 -8.32
C VAL A 129 8.62 -7.92 -8.12
N ASN A 130 8.79 -8.96 -7.30
CA ASN A 130 7.76 -9.92 -6.99
C ASN A 130 7.13 -9.64 -5.62
N PHE A 131 5.95 -9.03 -5.63
CA PHE A 131 5.14 -8.78 -4.44
C PHE A 131 4.05 -9.84 -4.18
N SER A 132 4.01 -10.97 -4.91
CA SER A 132 2.94 -11.98 -4.82
C SER A 132 2.73 -12.55 -3.41
N ASN A 133 3.80 -12.67 -2.62
CA ASN A 133 3.74 -13.19 -1.26
C ASN A 133 3.34 -12.14 -0.21
N SER A 134 3.10 -10.90 -0.61
CA SER A 134 2.73 -9.83 0.31
C SER A 134 1.26 -9.85 0.69
N ILE A 135 1.00 -9.73 1.99
CA ILE A 135 -0.36 -9.58 2.52
C ILE A 135 -0.96 -8.17 2.32
N LYS A 136 -0.18 -7.20 1.81
CA LYS A 136 -0.71 -5.88 1.44
C LYS A 136 -1.63 -5.90 0.22
N GLY A 137 -1.62 -7.00 -0.54
CA GLY A 137 -2.24 -7.04 -1.87
C GLY A 137 -1.40 -6.29 -2.91
N LEU A 138 -1.55 -6.65 -4.18
CA LEU A 138 -0.72 -6.09 -5.25
C LEU A 138 -0.98 -4.60 -5.48
N GLU A 139 -2.23 -4.15 -5.38
CA GLU A 139 -2.59 -2.73 -5.60
C GLU A 139 -1.90 -1.74 -4.67
N TYR A 140 -1.52 -2.18 -3.46
CA TYR A 140 -0.76 -1.35 -2.53
C TYR A 140 0.58 -0.90 -3.13
N PHE A 141 1.21 -1.76 -3.93
CA PHE A 141 2.52 -1.54 -4.53
C PHE A 141 2.46 -0.71 -5.82
N ASN A 142 1.28 -0.29 -6.28
CA ASN A 142 1.15 0.67 -7.38
C ASN A 142 1.32 2.13 -6.93
N ASN A 143 1.42 2.38 -5.63
CA ASN A 143 1.52 3.73 -5.08
C ASN A 143 2.97 4.21 -4.99
N ASN A 144 3.43 5.05 -5.92
CA ASN A 144 4.80 5.62 -5.92
C ASN A 144 5.20 6.25 -4.57
N SER A 145 4.26 6.82 -3.81
CA SER A 145 4.58 7.51 -2.56
C SER A 145 5.13 6.59 -1.47
N ILE A 146 4.97 5.27 -1.56
CA ILE A 146 5.52 4.35 -0.55
C ILE A 146 7.00 4.02 -0.78
N TYR A 147 7.57 4.45 -1.91
CA TYR A 147 8.95 4.14 -2.29
C TYR A 147 9.86 5.33 -2.03
N THR A 148 11.00 5.09 -1.41
CA THR A 148 12.01 6.11 -1.17
C THR A 148 13.41 5.59 -1.50
N SER A 149 14.25 6.48 -2.01
CA SER A 149 15.68 6.30 -2.22
C SER A 149 16.37 7.66 -2.23
N ASP A 150 17.68 7.70 -1.97
CA ASP A 150 18.39 8.97 -1.81
C ASP A 150 18.65 9.69 -3.15
N ASN A 151 19.28 9.02 -4.11
CA ASN A 151 19.76 9.63 -5.36
C ASN A 151 18.88 9.35 -6.59
N TYR A 152 17.77 8.62 -6.41
CA TYR A 152 16.90 8.19 -7.51
C TYR A 152 15.46 8.60 -7.25
N SER A 153 14.79 9.02 -8.32
CA SER A 153 13.32 9.03 -8.35
C SER A 153 12.82 7.66 -8.82
N ILE A 154 11.66 7.25 -8.30
CA ILE A 154 11.09 5.93 -8.53
C ILE A 154 9.66 6.10 -9.06
N SER A 155 9.36 5.45 -10.17
CA SER A 155 7.99 5.19 -10.60
C SER A 155 7.73 3.69 -10.60
N VAL A 156 6.54 3.28 -10.19
CA VAL A 156 6.13 1.88 -10.15
C VAL A 156 4.85 1.66 -10.94
N ARG A 157 4.72 0.48 -11.52
CA ARG A 157 3.48 -0.02 -12.13
C ARG A 157 3.41 -1.54 -12.05
N GLY A 158 2.20 -2.06 -12.03
CA GLY A 158 1.95 -3.48 -12.25
C GLY A 158 2.39 -3.95 -13.65
N LEU A 159 2.80 -5.21 -13.74
CA LEU A 159 3.07 -5.89 -15.01
C LEU A 159 1.76 -6.22 -15.73
N ASN A 160 1.68 -5.91 -17.02
CA ASN A 160 0.54 -6.29 -17.85
C ASN A 160 0.62 -7.76 -18.31
N GLN A 161 -0.47 -8.28 -18.87
CA GLN A 161 -0.56 -9.68 -19.31
C GLN A 161 0.46 -10.06 -20.39
N LYS A 162 0.86 -9.13 -21.27
CA LYS A 162 1.87 -9.39 -22.30
C LYS A 162 3.26 -9.52 -21.67
N GLU A 163 3.58 -8.65 -20.71
CA GLU A 163 4.87 -8.67 -20.00
C GLU A 163 5.01 -9.91 -19.12
N LYS A 164 3.94 -10.36 -18.45
CA LYS A 164 3.95 -11.61 -17.66
C LYS A 164 4.24 -12.86 -18.48
N LYS A 165 4.01 -12.83 -19.79
CA LYS A 165 4.34 -13.94 -20.71
C LYS A 165 5.80 -13.91 -21.18
N GLN A 166 6.55 -12.83 -20.93
CA GLN A 166 7.95 -12.76 -21.31
C GLN A 166 8.79 -13.69 -20.44
N ILE A 167 9.77 -14.35 -21.06
CA ILE A 167 10.68 -15.27 -20.38
C ILE A 167 11.38 -14.53 -19.24
N GLY A 168 11.32 -15.11 -18.04
CA GLY A 168 11.91 -14.56 -16.84
C GLY A 168 11.12 -13.43 -16.18
N LEU A 169 9.93 -13.03 -16.66
CA LEU A 169 9.08 -12.05 -15.96
C LEU A 169 7.81 -12.66 -15.34
N SER A 170 7.54 -13.94 -15.58
CA SER A 170 6.29 -14.61 -15.19
C SER A 170 6.03 -14.66 -13.68
N THR A 171 7.08 -14.65 -12.86
CA THR A 171 6.97 -14.66 -11.38
C THR A 171 6.87 -13.26 -10.78
N TYR A 172 7.19 -12.21 -11.54
CA TYR A 172 7.22 -10.83 -11.04
C TYR A 172 5.83 -10.19 -11.16
N THR A 173 5.57 -9.17 -10.34
CA THR A 173 4.26 -8.51 -10.31
C THR A 173 4.33 -7.04 -10.72
N HIS A 174 5.47 -6.37 -10.52
CA HIS A 174 5.63 -4.95 -10.79
C HIS A 174 6.96 -4.65 -11.48
N ILE A 175 7.01 -3.51 -12.16
CA ILE A 175 8.23 -2.87 -12.66
C ILE A 175 8.42 -1.56 -11.89
N LEU A 176 9.61 -1.38 -11.33
CA LEU A 176 10.10 -0.11 -10.82
C LEU A 176 11.03 0.49 -11.86
N THR A 177 10.81 1.74 -12.25
CA THR A 177 11.76 2.52 -13.06
C THR A 177 12.49 3.47 -12.12
N LEU A 178 13.82 3.32 -12.04
CA LEU A 178 14.69 4.16 -11.23
C LEU A 178 15.39 5.17 -12.14
N LYS A 179 15.38 6.44 -11.77
CA LYS A 179 15.98 7.54 -12.56
C LYS A 179 16.83 8.47 -11.71
N THR A 180 18.03 8.80 -12.19
CA THR A 180 18.91 9.81 -11.59
C THR A 180 19.51 10.74 -12.65
N THR A 181 19.91 11.94 -12.22
CA THR A 181 20.76 12.87 -12.98
C THR A 181 22.18 12.95 -12.43
N ARG A 182 22.48 12.22 -11.35
CA ARG A 182 23.76 12.24 -10.63
C ARG A 182 24.32 10.82 -10.52
N LEU A 183 24.51 10.15 -11.65
CA LEU A 183 25.05 8.79 -11.69
C LEU A 183 26.45 8.72 -11.05
N GLN A 184 26.58 7.85 -10.05
CA GLN A 184 27.79 7.58 -9.28
C GLN A 184 27.88 6.08 -8.94
N THR A 185 29.08 5.61 -8.61
CA THR A 185 29.25 4.27 -8.03
C THR A 185 28.66 4.27 -6.62
N GLU A 186 27.62 3.48 -6.39
CA GLU A 186 26.90 3.47 -5.13
C GLU A 186 26.14 2.16 -4.87
N LYS A 187 25.79 1.96 -3.60
CA LYS A 187 24.84 0.93 -3.18
C LYS A 187 23.47 1.58 -3.02
N LEU A 188 22.67 1.53 -4.08
CA LEU A 188 21.33 2.10 -4.09
C LEU A 188 20.38 1.26 -3.23
N VAL A 189 19.80 1.87 -2.20
CA VAL A 189 18.78 1.23 -1.37
C VAL A 189 17.43 1.87 -1.70
N VAL A 190 16.47 1.03 -2.13
CA VAL A 190 15.08 1.43 -2.27
C VAL A 190 14.30 0.84 -1.10
N LYS A 191 13.68 1.70 -0.32
CA LYS A 191 12.85 1.33 0.83
C LYS A 191 11.38 1.37 0.42
N VAL A 192 10.60 0.43 0.94
CA VAL A 192 9.15 0.38 0.77
C VAL A 192 8.51 0.56 2.15
N ALA A 193 7.85 1.69 2.35
CA ALA A 193 7.25 2.06 3.63
C ALA A 193 5.84 1.45 3.80
N ASN A 194 5.46 1.26 5.07
CA ASN A 194 4.14 0.86 5.51
C ASN A 194 3.24 2.10 5.68
N ARG A 195 2.76 2.69 4.59
CA ARG A 195 1.92 3.89 4.65
C ARG A 195 0.44 3.54 4.79
N LEU A 196 -0.29 4.44 5.45
CA LEU A 196 -1.75 4.42 5.45
C LEU A 196 -2.26 4.66 4.02
N PRO A 197 -3.16 3.83 3.48
CA PRO A 197 -3.72 4.06 2.15
C PRO A 197 -4.46 5.39 2.05
N SER A 198 -4.23 6.13 0.96
CA SER A 198 -4.83 7.46 0.74
C SER A 198 -6.37 7.44 0.72
N TRP A 199 -6.96 6.30 0.32
CA TRP A 199 -8.41 6.14 0.32
C TRP A 199 -9.03 6.31 1.70
N VAL A 200 -8.30 6.04 2.78
CA VAL A 200 -8.79 6.19 4.16
C VAL A 200 -9.16 7.64 4.43
N LEU A 201 -8.27 8.57 4.06
CA LEU A 201 -8.50 10.00 4.23
C LEU A 201 -9.63 10.49 3.31
N SER A 202 -9.63 10.08 2.03
CA SER A 202 -10.67 10.50 1.08
C SER A 202 -12.06 9.95 1.41
N SER A 203 -12.12 8.84 2.16
CA SER A 203 -13.36 8.19 2.61
C SER A 203 -13.80 8.65 4.00
N SER A 204 -13.04 9.52 4.65
CA SER A 204 -13.36 10.00 5.99
C SER A 204 -14.14 11.31 5.93
N SER A 205 -15.06 11.46 6.86
CA SER A 205 -15.70 12.74 7.16
C SER A 205 -15.43 13.18 8.59
N THR A 206 -15.39 14.48 8.81
CA THR A 206 -15.40 15.13 10.13
C THR A 206 -16.70 15.88 10.36
N ASP A 207 -17.60 15.92 9.38
CA ASP A 207 -18.91 16.54 9.47
C ASP A 207 -19.88 15.88 8.49
N ASP A 208 -20.80 15.08 9.02
CA ASP A 208 -21.81 14.35 8.24
C ASP A 208 -23.23 14.94 8.40
N GLN A 209 -23.35 16.20 8.86
CA GLN A 209 -24.65 16.84 9.12
C GLN A 209 -25.53 16.97 7.86
N ASN A 210 -24.88 17.14 6.70
CA ASN A 210 -25.54 17.39 5.42
C ASN A 210 -25.66 16.14 4.53
N ILE A 211 -25.57 14.94 5.11
CA ILE A 211 -25.59 13.65 4.39
C ILE A 211 -26.72 13.50 3.36
N ILE A 212 -27.88 14.15 3.55
CA ILE A 212 -29.02 14.06 2.63
C ILE A 212 -28.75 14.84 1.34
N ALA A 213 -28.20 16.05 1.45
CA ALA A 213 -28.01 16.95 0.33
C ALA A 213 -26.62 16.80 -0.32
N ASP A 214 -25.61 16.46 0.47
CA ASP A 214 -24.22 16.37 0.03
C ASP A 214 -23.91 14.97 -0.54
N LYS A 215 -23.79 14.89 -1.86
CA LYS A 215 -23.44 13.66 -2.59
C LYS A 215 -22.02 13.18 -2.33
N ILE A 216 -21.07 14.09 -2.03
CA ILE A 216 -19.71 13.72 -1.69
C ILE A 216 -19.70 13.09 -0.30
N GLU A 217 -20.43 13.67 0.65
CA GLU A 217 -20.54 13.14 2.01
C GLU A 217 -21.20 11.74 2.05
N GLN A 218 -22.13 11.45 1.14
CA GLN A 218 -22.71 10.10 0.98
C GLN A 218 -21.64 9.03 0.69
N THR A 219 -20.50 9.41 0.10
CA THR A 219 -19.39 8.48 -0.19
C THR A 219 -18.41 8.28 0.96
N LYS A 220 -18.62 9.00 2.08
CA LYS A 220 -17.72 9.07 3.23
C LYS A 220 -18.33 8.44 4.50
N THR A 221 -17.48 8.30 5.49
CA THR A 221 -17.79 7.75 6.81
C THR A 221 -17.22 8.66 7.89
N PHE A 222 -18.09 9.15 8.77
CA PHE A 222 -17.71 9.99 9.88
C PHE A 222 -16.69 9.30 10.80
N GLY A 223 -15.59 9.99 11.13
CA GLY A 223 -14.58 9.52 12.07
C GLY A 223 -13.67 8.38 11.56
N LEU A 224 -13.83 7.93 10.31
CA LEU A 224 -13.08 6.80 9.76
C LEU A 224 -11.56 7.00 9.86
N ASN A 225 -11.07 8.20 9.55
CA ASN A 225 -9.63 8.49 9.60
C ASN A 225 -9.05 8.23 10.99
N ASN A 226 -9.75 8.64 12.06
CA ASN A 226 -9.27 8.44 13.43
C ASN A 226 -9.20 6.95 13.80
N LEU A 227 -10.23 6.19 13.39
CA LEU A 227 -10.30 4.74 13.63
C LEU A 227 -9.17 4.00 12.93
N ILE A 228 -9.04 4.17 11.61
CA ILE A 228 -8.07 3.42 10.80
C ILE A 228 -6.63 3.90 11.07
N THR A 229 -6.42 5.20 11.32
CA THR A 229 -5.10 5.71 11.69
C THR A 229 -4.65 5.15 13.03
N GLY A 230 -5.56 5.04 14.03
CA GLY A 230 -5.23 4.40 15.31
C GLY A 230 -4.78 2.96 15.13
N VAL A 231 -5.48 2.19 14.28
CA VAL A 231 -5.07 0.82 13.93
C VAL A 231 -3.71 0.81 13.25
N TRP A 232 -3.52 1.62 12.20
CA TRP A 232 -2.26 1.70 11.47
C TRP A 232 -1.09 2.07 12.39
N GLN A 233 -1.24 3.07 13.26
CA GLN A 233 -0.23 3.43 14.26
C GLN A 233 0.02 2.32 15.29
N GLY A 234 -0.98 1.49 15.58
CA GLY A 234 -0.81 0.33 16.44
C GLY A 234 0.21 -0.67 15.89
N PHE A 235 0.25 -0.83 14.56
CA PHE A 235 1.18 -1.73 13.86
C PHE A 235 2.51 -1.06 13.48
N ASN A 236 2.62 0.26 13.58
CA ASN A 236 3.76 1.05 13.12
C ASN A 236 4.44 1.73 14.31
N TYR A 237 5.70 1.39 14.53
CA TYR A 237 6.43 1.76 15.73
C TYR A 237 7.00 3.17 15.66
N TYR A 238 7.31 3.65 14.45
CA TYR A 238 7.97 4.93 14.28
C TYR A 238 6.98 6.05 13.96
N PRO A 239 7.14 7.24 14.57
CA PRO A 239 6.30 8.40 14.27
C PRO A 239 6.38 8.82 12.81
N ASN A 240 7.58 8.72 12.22
CA ASN A 240 7.78 8.97 10.80
C ASN A 240 7.31 7.74 9.99
N PRO A 241 6.34 7.88 9.08
CA PRO A 241 5.87 6.78 8.24
C PRO A 241 6.99 6.10 7.44
N ASP A 242 8.03 6.84 7.06
CA ASP A 242 9.12 6.34 6.21
C ASP A 242 10.10 5.42 6.94
N ASP A 243 10.09 5.46 8.27
CA ASP A 243 10.88 4.55 9.10
C ASP A 243 10.18 3.19 9.29
N ASN A 244 8.88 3.11 8.96
CA ASN A 244 8.11 1.87 9.06
C ASN A 244 8.26 1.03 7.79
N ILE A 245 9.44 0.47 7.56
CA ILE A 245 9.80 -0.25 6.33
C ILE A 245 9.20 -1.66 6.34
N ILE A 246 8.47 -2.05 5.29
CA ILE A 246 7.97 -3.43 5.12
C ILE A 246 8.96 -4.32 4.35
N THR A 247 9.75 -3.72 3.46
CA THR A 247 10.78 -4.40 2.68
C THR A 247 11.69 -3.37 2.00
N GLN A 248 12.84 -3.82 1.53
CA GLN A 248 13.80 -3.00 0.81
C GLN A 248 14.50 -3.85 -0.25
N LEU A 249 15.01 -3.18 -1.28
CA LEU A 249 15.86 -3.78 -2.31
C LEU A 249 17.15 -2.98 -2.44
N THR A 250 18.23 -3.67 -2.79
CA THR A 250 19.58 -3.14 -2.78
C THR A 250 20.25 -3.44 -4.10
N ILE A 251 20.63 -2.39 -4.82
CA ILE A 251 21.19 -2.49 -6.17
C ILE A 251 22.61 -1.91 -6.12
N ASN A 252 23.59 -2.71 -6.54
CA ASN A 252 24.97 -2.21 -6.65
C ASN A 252 25.17 -1.59 -8.03
N ILE A 253 25.63 -0.34 -8.06
CA ILE A 253 25.85 0.43 -9.27
C ILE A 253 27.35 0.76 -9.35
N GLU A 254 28.01 0.28 -10.40
CA GLU A 254 29.38 0.64 -10.75
C GLU A 254 29.36 1.48 -12.04
N LYS A 255 29.85 2.72 -11.95
CA LYS A 255 29.95 3.64 -13.08
C LYS A 255 31.17 3.31 -13.94
#